data_AF-E0SH86-F1
#
_entry.id   AF-E0SH86-F1
#
_cell.length_a   1.000
_cell.length_b   1.000
_cell.length_c   1.000
_cell.angle_alpha   90.00
_cell.angle_beta   90.00
_cell.angle_gamma   90.00
#
_symmetry.space_group_name_H-M   'P 1'
#
loop_
_entity.id
_entity.type
_entity.pdbx_description
1 polymer ?
#
loop_
_entity_poly.entity_id
_entity_poly.type
_entity_poly.pdbx_seq_one_letter_code
_entity_poly.pdbx_strand_id
1 'polypeptide(L)' 'MDKPIPLDLAAYRAGLNSSLFEVIISKAAEENVSGQLADLIAIACDLNEEIRDVLAKAVEKRGVIVHGVER' A
#
# COMPACT_ATOMS: atom_id res chain seq x y z
N MET A 1 -6.14 -18.56 11.58
CA MET A 1 -5.08 -17.99 10.73
C MET A 1 -5.60 -17.98 9.32
N ASP A 2 -5.88 -16.80 8.78
CA ASP A 2 -6.34 -16.70 7.40
C ASP A 2 -5.28 -17.23 6.45
N LYS A 3 -5.74 -17.84 5.35
CA LYS A 3 -4.85 -18.31 4.29
C LYS A 3 -4.03 -17.11 3.77
N PRO A 4 -2.72 -17.27 3.54
CA PRO A 4 -1.92 -16.23 2.92
C PRO A 4 -2.57 -15.77 1.61
N ILE A 5 -2.69 -14.46 1.41
CA ILE A 5 -3.14 -13.91 0.14
C ILE A 5 -2.01 -13.96 -0.90
N PRO A 6 -2.31 -14.09 -2.21
CA PRO A 6 -1.31 -13.99 -3.26
C PRO A 6 -0.57 -12.66 -3.22
N LEU A 7 0.72 -12.68 -3.58
CA LEU A 7 1.58 -11.50 -3.58
C LEU A 7 1.02 -10.35 -4.44
N ASP A 8 0.50 -10.66 -5.63
CA ASP A 8 -0.11 -9.65 -6.50
C ASP A 8 -1.36 -9.03 -5.90
N LEU A 9 -2.15 -9.86 -5.20
CA LEU A 9 -3.35 -9.38 -4.52
C LEU A 9 -2.98 -8.47 -3.35
N ALA A 10 -1.90 -8.80 -2.62
CA ALA A 10 -1.37 -7.93 -1.57
C ALA A 10 -0.90 -6.58 -2.15
N ALA A 11 -0.09 -6.61 -3.22
CA ALA A 11 0.41 -5.40 -3.89
C ALA A 11 -0.73 -4.53 -4.42
N TYR A 12 -1.72 -5.16 -5.07
CA TYR A 12 -2.90 -4.47 -5.57
C TYR A 12 -3.70 -3.81 -4.45
N ARG A 13 -3.93 -4.49 -3.33
CA ARG A 13 -4.64 -3.93 -2.17
C ARG A 13 -3.88 -2.77 -1.51
N ALA A 14 -2.55 -2.86 -1.39
CA ALA A 14 -1.73 -1.76 -0.89
C ALA A 14 -1.80 -0.52 -1.82
N GLY A 15 -1.89 -0.75 -3.13
CA GLY A 15 -2.20 0.30 -4.11
C GLY A 15 -3.57 0.93 -3.88
N LEU A 16 -4.63 0.13 -3.74
CA LEU A 16 -5.98 0.63 -3.44
C LEU A 16 -6.04 1.46 -2.15
N ASN A 17 -5.34 1.01 -1.10
CA ASN A 17 -5.25 1.75 0.15
C ASN A 17 -4.61 3.13 -0.05
N SER A 18 -3.65 3.26 -0.96
CA SER A 18 -3.02 4.55 -1.23
C SER A 18 -4.05 5.56 -1.77
N SER A 19 -4.83 5.15 -2.77
CA SER A 19 -5.93 5.97 -3.29
C SER A 19 -7.00 6.25 -2.23
N LEU A 20 -7.26 5.30 -1.33
CA LEU A 20 -8.18 5.51 -0.22
C LEU A 20 -7.64 6.56 0.78
N PHE A 21 -6.35 6.51 1.13
CA PHE A 21 -5.73 7.48 2.02
C PHE A 21 -5.78 8.89 1.43
N GLU A 22 -5.55 9.06 0.13
CA GLU A 22 -5.72 10.36 -0.53
C GLU A 22 -7.12 10.95 -0.30
N VAL A 23 -8.16 10.12 -0.46
CA VAL A 23 -9.56 10.53 -0.21
C VAL A 23 -9.79 10.83 1.26
N ILE A 24 -9.29 9.99 2.18
CA ILE A 24 -9.42 10.20 3.63
C ILE A 24 -8.74 11.50 4.04
N ILE A 25 -7.54 11.79 3.55
CA ILE A 25 -6.80 13.02 3.85
C ILE A 25 -7.56 14.25 3.33
N SER A 26 -8.10 14.19 2.10
CA SER A 26 -8.93 15.26 1.55
C SER A 26 -10.16 15.51 2.42
N LYS A 27 -10.86 14.45 2.83
CA LYS A 27 -12.04 14.56 3.69
C LYS A 27 -11.71 15.07 5.09
N ALA A 28 -10.60 14.61 5.67
CA ALA A 28 -10.11 15.07 6.95
C ALA A 28 -9.82 16.58 6.95
N ALA A 29 -9.26 17.10 5.85
CA ALA A 29 -9.04 18.53 5.66
C ALA A 29 -10.36 19.30 5.49
N GLU A 30 -11.29 18.80 4.67
CA GLU A 30 -12.63 19.39 4.48
C GLU A 30 -13.41 19.50 5.80
N GLU A 31 -13.33 18.46 6.64
CA GLU A 31 -14.07 18.36 7.90
C GLU A 31 -13.34 19.03 9.09
N ASN A 32 -12.16 19.61 8.88
CA ASN A 32 -11.33 20.22 9.92
C ASN A 32 -11.12 19.28 11.12
N VAL A 33 -10.75 18.02 10.85
CA VAL A 33 -10.46 17.06 11.93
C VAL A 33 -9.29 17.52 12.79
N SER A 34 -9.20 17.01 14.02
CA SER A 34 -8.12 17.39 14.92
C SER A 34 -6.74 17.05 14.34
N GLY A 35 -5.74 17.88 14.62
CA GLY A 35 -4.36 17.62 14.15
C GLY A 35 -3.84 16.26 14.58
N GLN A 36 -4.17 15.81 15.79
CA GLN A 36 -3.82 14.46 16.26
C GLN A 36 -4.41 13.36 15.37
N LEU A 37 -5.65 13.52 14.89
CA LEU A 37 -6.26 12.54 13.99
C LEU A 37 -5.63 12.60 12.59
N ALA A 38 -5.31 13.80 12.11
CA ALA A 38 -4.58 13.98 10.86
C ALA A 38 -3.19 13.30 10.91
N ASP A 39 -2.47 13.45 12.02
CA ASP A 39 -1.17 12.81 12.24
C ASP A 39 -1.29 11.28 12.23
N LEU A 40 -2.31 10.72 12.88
CA LEU A 40 -2.57 9.28 12.88
C LEU A 40 -2.91 8.75 11.47
N ILE A 41 -3.67 9.52 10.68
CA ILE A 41 -3.96 9.19 9.28
C ILE A 41 -2.66 9.20 8.45
N ALA A 42 -1.81 10.21 8.64
CA ALA A 42 -0.53 10.31 7.95
C ALA A 42 0.37 9.11 8.26
N ILE A 43 0.51 8.73 9.54
CA ILE A 43 1.28 7.54 9.96
C ILE A 43 0.75 6.27 9.28
N ALA A 44 -0.56 6.09 9.23
CA ALA A 44 -1.16 4.92 8.57
C ALA A 44 -0.91 4.92 7.06
N CYS A 45 -0.94 6.09 6.42
CA CYS A 45 -0.60 6.27 5.02
C CYS A 45 0.86 5.89 4.75
N ASP A 46 1.80 6.44 5.52
CA ASP A 46 3.24 6.19 5.40
C ASP A 46 3.57 4.69 5.51
N LEU A 47 2.98 4.01 6.51
CA LEU A 47 3.14 2.57 6.67
C LEU A 47 2.61 1.78 5.47
N ASN A 48 1.48 2.20 4.90
CA ASN A 48 0.94 1.57 3.71
C ASN A 48 1.83 1.81 2.47
N GLU A 49 2.43 2.99 2.33
CA GLU A 49 3.37 3.28 1.25
C GLU A 49 4.64 2.42 1.37
N GLU A 50 5.19 2.26 2.56
CA GLU A 50 6.33 1.38 2.80
C GLU A 50 6.00 -0.08 2.43
N ILE A 51 4.83 -0.56 2.85
CA ILE A 51 4.34 -1.90 2.50
C ILE A 51 4.14 -2.03 0.99
N ARG A 52 3.51 -1.03 0.35
CA ARG A 52 3.29 -1.00 -1.10
C ARG A 52 4.60 -1.10 -1.86
N ASP A 53 5.62 -0.34 -1.45
CA ASP A 53 6.92 -0.32 -2.11
C ASP A 53 7.66 -1.66 -1.97
N VAL A 54 7.61 -2.27 -0.77
CA VAL A 54 8.18 -3.60 -0.54
C VAL A 54 7.46 -4.65 -1.38
N LEU A 55 6.12 -4.59 -1.46
CA LEU A 55 5.32 -5.50 -2.26
C LEU A 55 5.57 -5.32 -3.77
N ALA A 56 5.69 -4.08 -4.26
CA ALA A 56 5.99 -3.78 -5.65
C ALA A 56 7.35 -4.39 -6.07
N LYS A 57 8.38 -4.18 -5.25
CA LYS A 57 9.71 -4.80 -5.45
C LYS A 57 9.64 -6.33 -5.44
N ALA A 58 8.82 -6.91 -4.56
CA ALA A 58 8.64 -8.36 -4.50
C ALA A 58 7.93 -8.92 -5.75
N VAL A 59 6.91 -8.23 -6.26
CA VAL A 59 6.21 -8.61 -7.51
C VAL A 59 7.15 -8.52 -8.70
N GLU A 60 7.92 -7.43 -8.81
CA GLU A 60 8.93 -7.23 -9.87
C GLU A 60 9.97 -8.35 -9.84
N LYS A 61 10.57 -8.61 -8.68
CA LYS A 61 11.55 -9.70 -8.51
C LYS A 61 10.95 -11.05 -8.90
N ARG A 62 9.68 -11.31 -8.57
CA ARG A 62 9.01 -12.55 -9.00
C ARG A 62 8.89 -12.60 -10.51
N GLY A 63 8.46 -11.51 -11.16
CA GLY A 63 8.40 -11.38 -12.63
C GLY A 63 9.74 -11.65 -13.32
N VAL A 64 10.84 -11.13 -12.78
CA VAL A 64 12.20 -11.36 -13.26
C VAL A 64 12.61 -12.84 -13.11
N ILE A 65 12.20 -13.53 -12.04
CA ILE A 65 12.50 -14.96 -11.85
C ILE A 65 11.69 -15.84 -12.83
N VAL A 66 10.43 -15.50 -13.15
CA VAL A 66 9.62 -16.28 -14.11
C VAL A 66 10.05 -16.07 -15.57
N HIS A 67 10.76 -14.99 -15.89
CA HIS A 67 11.27 -14.71 -17.23
C HIS A 67 12.80 -14.86 -17.34
N GLY A 68 13.45 -15.28 -16.25
CA GLY A 68 14.91 -15.41 -16.10
C GLY A 68 15.43 -16.84 -16.14
N VAL A 69 14.80 -17.73 -16.90
CA VAL A 69 15.42 -19.01 -17.32
C VAL A 69 15.26 -19.14 -18.83
N GLU A 70 16.28 -18.69 -19.55
CA GLU A 70 16.93 -19.40 -20.66
C GLU A 70 18.17 -18.60 -21.10
N ARG A 71 19.29 -18.81 -20.40
CA ARG A 71 20.63 -19.05 -20.97
C ARG A 71 21.50 -19.79 -19.96
#